data_AF-A0A838KU40-F1
#
_entry.id   AF-A0A838KU40-F1
#
_cell.length_a   1.000
_cell.length_b   1.000
_cell.length_c   1.000
_cell.angle_alpha   90.00
_cell.angle_beta   90.00
_cell.angle_gamma   90.00
#
_symmetry.space_group_name_H-M   'P 1'
#
loop_
_entity.id
_entity.type
_entity.pdbx_description
1 polymer ?
#
loop_
_entity_poly.entity_id
_entity_poly.type
_entity_poly.pdbx_seq_one_letter_code
_entity_poly.pdbx_strand_id
1 'polypeptide(L)' 'MAVEMMGGKVVNNRGTVVTFQQECSNCGHVYDWNKTTIVPAYGSRKVRPFTCEACGHYQEVSVRHFKEEGT' A
#
# COMPACT_ATOMS: atom_id res chain seq x y z
N MET A 1 -10.11 2.41 -12.96
CA MET A 1 -9.82 2.53 -11.51
C MET A 1 -8.32 2.32 -11.31
N ALA A 2 -7.53 3.38 -11.38
CA ALA A 2 -6.10 3.30 -11.07
C ALA A 2 -5.90 3.46 -9.56
N VAL A 3 -5.11 2.58 -8.95
CA VAL A 3 -4.70 2.70 -7.54
C VAL A 3 -3.30 3.29 -7.54
N GLU A 4 -3.10 4.40 -6.83
CA GLU A 4 -1.76 4.87 -6.52
C GLU A 4 -1.31 4.33 -5.18
N MET A 5 -0.04 3.95 -5.12
CA MET A 5 0.62 3.55 -3.90
C MET A 5 1.95 4.28 -3.74
N MET A 6 2.15 4.91 -2.60
CA MET A 6 3.43 5.51 -2.21
C MET A 6 4.06 4.70 -1.08
N GLY A 7 5.33 4.32 -1.26
CA GLY A 7 6.10 3.51 -0.31
C GLY A 7 6.02 2.00 -0.52
N GLY A 8 5.40 1.55 -1.62
CA GLY A 8 5.34 0.15 -2.02
C GLY A 8 4.99 -0.01 -3.49
N LYS A 9 5.21 -1.20 -4.05
CA LYS A 9 4.90 -1.55 -5.43
C LYS A 9 3.63 -2.39 -5.47
N VAL A 10 2.59 -1.90 -6.14
CA VAL A 10 1.34 -2.67 -6.33
C VAL A 10 1.63 -3.87 -7.23
N VAL A 11 1.32 -5.08 -6.75
CA VAL A 11 1.46 -6.33 -7.51
C VAL A 11 0.13 -6.86 -8.02
N ASN A 12 -0.97 -6.61 -7.30
CA ASN A 12 -2.31 -7.02 -7.71
C ASN A 12 -3.35 -6.05 -7.15
N ASN A 13 -4.37 -5.75 -7.95
CA ASN A 13 -5.49 -4.92 -7.52
C ASN A 13 -6.80 -5.62 -7.89
N ARG A 14 -7.64 -5.86 -6.88
CA ARG A 14 -8.92 -6.56 -7.01
C ARG A 14 -10.03 -5.71 -6.40
N GLY A 15 -10.41 -4.66 -7.12
CA GLY A 15 -11.47 -3.72 -6.72
C GLY A 15 -11.03 -2.88 -5.51
N THR A 16 -11.45 -3.28 -4.31
CA THR A 16 -11.06 -2.64 -3.05
C THR A 16 -9.85 -3.28 -2.39
N VAL A 17 -9.42 -4.47 -2.82
CA VAL A 17 -8.30 -5.20 -2.22
C VAL A 17 -7.05 -4.99 -3.07
N VAL A 18 -6.02 -4.38 -2.49
CA VAL A 18 -4.74 -4.11 -3.14
C VAL A 18 -3.66 -4.95 -2.48
N THR A 19 -2.99 -5.75 -3.29
CA THR A 19 -1.79 -6.49 -2.92
C THR A 19 -0.57 -5.72 -3.43
N PHE A 20 0.41 -5.55 -2.56
CA PHE A 20 1.60 -4.79 -2.85
C PHE A 20 2.81 -5.35 -2.11
N GLN A 21 3.98 -5.06 -2.66
CA GLN A 21 5.27 -5.44 -2.14
C GLN A 21 5.94 -4.21 -1.53
N GLN A 22 6.54 -4.36 -0.37
CA GLN A 22 7.29 -3.28 0.30
C GLN A 22 8.66 -3.77 0.67
N GLU A 23 9.64 -2.89 0.58
CA GLU A 23 10.97 -3.15 1.10
C GLU A 23 11.19 -2.31 2.36
N CYS A 24 11.69 -2.96 3.40
CA CYS A 24 12.10 -2.33 4.65
C CYS A 24 13.37 -1.51 4.41
N SER A 25 13.30 -0.19 4.43
CA SER A 25 14.49 0.66 4.23
C SER A 25 15.57 0.48 5.29
N ASN A 26 15.23 -0.03 6.48
CA ASN A 26 16.19 -0.21 7.57
C ASN A 26 16.93 -1.56 7.50
N CYS A 27 16.25 -2.60 7.03
CA CYS A 27 16.73 -3.98 7.11
C CYS A 27 16.93 -4.63 5.74
N GLY A 28 16.50 -3.98 4.65
CA GLY A 28 16.52 -4.52 3.29
C GLY A 28 15.57 -5.70 3.08
N HIS A 29 14.72 -6.01 4.05
CA HIS A 29 13.78 -7.13 3.94
C HIS A 29 12.65 -6.75 2.99
N VAL A 30 12.47 -7.54 1.94
CA VAL A 30 11.39 -7.39 0.97
C VAL A 30 10.20 -8.23 1.43
N TYR A 31 9.06 -7.58 1.61
CA TYR A 31 7.79 -8.21 1.92
C TYR A 31 6.97 -8.39 0.65
N ASP A 32 6.97 -9.59 0.09
CA ASP A 32 6.30 -9.93 -1.16
C ASP A 32 4.76 -9.80 -1.13
N TRP A 33 4.12 -9.95 0.04
CA TRP A 33 2.66 -10.14 0.11
C TRP A 33 1.96 -9.29 1.18
N ASN A 34 1.99 -7.97 1.05
CA ASN A 34 1.10 -7.13 1.84
C ASN A 34 -0.26 -6.96 1.15
N LYS A 35 -1.34 -7.10 1.91
CA LYS A 35 -2.71 -6.89 1.42
C LYS A 35 -3.35 -5.78 2.23
N THR A 36 -3.89 -4.77 1.56
CA THR A 36 -4.67 -3.71 2.18
C THR A 36 -6.01 -3.58 1.48
N THR A 37 -7.04 -3.24 2.25
CA THR A 37 -8.36 -2.91 1.69
C THR A 37 -8.51 -1.41 1.69
N ILE A 38 -8.76 -0.84 0.52
CA ILE A 38 -9.02 0.58 0.32
C ILE A 38 -10.47 0.78 -0.10
N VAL A 39 -11.12 1.71 0.57
CA VAL A 39 -12.53 2.01 0.34
C VAL A 39 -12.61 3.22 -0.58
N PRO A 40 -13.33 3.16 -1.71
CA PRO A 40 -13.42 4.27 -2.68
C PRO A 40 -14.06 5.55 -2.14
N ALA A 41 -14.70 5.50 -0.96
CA ALA A 41 -15.20 6.69 -0.27
C ALA A 41 -14.09 7.55 0.34
N TYR A 42 -12.92 6.98 0.65
CA TYR A 42 -11.79 7.69 1.22
C TYR A 42 -10.77 7.96 0.12
N GLY A 43 -10.69 9.21 -0.36
CA GLY A 43 -9.82 9.62 -1.47
C GLY A 43 -8.36 9.20 -1.29
N SER A 44 -7.86 9.14 -0.06
CA SER A 44 -6.56 8.56 0.28
C SER A 44 -6.60 7.92 1.67
N ARG A 45 -5.90 6.80 1.84
CA ARG A 45 -5.75 6.09 3.10
C ARG A 45 -4.28 5.81 3.38
N LYS A 46 -3.80 6.29 4.52
CA LYS A 46 -2.52 5.85 5.07
C LYS A 46 -2.75 4.52 5.76
N VAL A 47 -2.02 3.49 5.35
CA VAL A 47 -2.05 2.19 5.98
C VAL A 47 -0.66 1.87 6.48
N ARG A 48 -0.59 1.34 7.70
CA ARG A 48 0.61 0.76 8.27
C ARG A 48 0.44 -0.76 8.20
N PRO A 49 0.78 -1.37 7.06
CA PRO A 49 0.44 -2.76 6.80
C PRO A 49 1.20 -3.72 7.70
N PHE A 50 2.40 -3.35 8.15
CA PHE A 50 3.20 -4.22 9.00
C PHE A 50 4.32 -3.45 9.73
N THR A 51 4.83 -4.04 10.81
CA THR A 51 6.00 -3.58 11.57
C THR A 51 7.06 -4.68 11.54
N CYS A 52 8.28 -4.37 11.12
CA CYS A 52 9.41 -5.29 11.07
C CYS A 52 9.66 -5.90 12.45
N GLU A 53 9.43 -7.19 12.63
CA GLU A 53 9.76 -7.85 13.91
C GLU A 53 11.27 -7.98 14.11
N ALA A 54 12.04 -8.09 13.02
CA ALA A 54 13.50 -8.19 13.10
C ALA A 54 14.18 -6.88 13.53
N CYS A 55 13.52 -5.73 13.34
CA CYS A 55 14.17 -4.43 13.45
C CYS A 55 13.29 -3.33 14.07
N GLY A 56 12.03 -3.62 14.41
CA GLY A 56 11.05 -2.69 14.97
C GLY A 56 10.58 -1.60 14.00
N HIS A 57 11.17 -1.48 12.81
CA HIS A 57 10.85 -0.42 11.86
C HIS A 57 9.50 -0.66 11.20
N TYR A 58 8.63 0.34 11.20
CA TYR A 58 7.39 0.31 10.45
C TYR A 58 7.47 1.29 9.30
N GLN A 59 6.91 0.89 8.16
CA GLN A 59 6.76 1.75 7.00
C GLN A 59 5.29 2.04 6.80
N GLU A 60 4.95 3.32 6.75
CA GLU A 60 3.63 3.76 6.37
C GLU A 60 3.55 3.84 4.85
N VAL A 61 2.48 3.32 4.28
CA VAL A 61 2.21 3.46 2.86
C VAL A 61 0.90 4.16 2.66
N SER A 62 0.90 5.08 1.70
CA SER A 62 -0.29 5.81 1.33
C SER A 62 -0.86 5.18 0.08
N VAL A 63 -2.11 4.73 0.16
CA VAL A 63 -2.83 4.20 -0.98
C VAL A 63 -4.03 5.08 -1.26
N ARG A 64 -4.20 5.47 -2.52
CA ARG A 64 -5.34 6.27 -2.98
C ARG A 64 -5.98 5.68 -4.23
N HIS A 65 -7.29 5.78 -4.31
CA HIS A 65 -8.01 5.55 -5.55
C HIS A 65 -7.96 6.81 -6.39
N PHE A 66 -7.36 6.75 -7.58
CA PHE A 66 -7.66 7.75 -8.59
C PHE A 66 -9.11 7.52 -9.04
N LYS A 67 -10.00 8.42 -8.63
CA LYS A 67 -11.07 8.79 -9.53
C LYS A 67 -10.39 9.49 -10.69
N GLU A 68 -10.50 8.94 -11.88
CA GLU A 68 -10.37 9.76 -13.08
C GLU A 68 -11.45 10.83 -12.91
N GLU A 69 -11.05 12.02 -12.44
CA GLU A 69 -11.90 13.21 -12.53
C GLU A 69 -12.03 13.49 -14.02
N GLY A 70 -12.98 12.80 -14.64
CA GLY A 70 -13.56 13.23 -15.89
C GLY A 70 -14.31 14.51 -15.61
N THR A 71 -13.72 15.63 -16.01
CA THR A 71 -14.43 16.86 -16.32
C THR A 71 -13.93 17.33 -17.68
#